data_AF-A0A6M8VAI0-F1
#
_entry.id   AF-A0A6M8VAI0-F1
#
_cell.length_a   1.000
_cell.length_b   1.000
_cell.length_c   1.000
_cell.angle_alpha   90.00
_cell.angle_beta   90.00
_cell.angle_gamma   90.00
#
_symmetry.space_group_name_H-M   'P 1'
#
loop_
_entity.id
_entity.type
_entity.pdbx_description
1 polymer ?
#
loop_
_entity_poly.entity_id
_entity_poly.type
_entity_poly.pdbx_seq_one_letter_code
_entity_poly.pdbx_strand_id
1 'polypeptide(L)'
;MAEIIKYNNLSSGNPNQCFCQMKFDDGLKILVSQSKDGIKIFKLFIGFVPIKTLFQASFLEREKHKKFMDVNIDSSLLLDSYVETIKPILTSNKFYEFLNF
;
A
#
# COMPACT_ATOMS: atom_id res chain seq x y z
N MET A 1 -3.24 11.43 12.42
CA MET A 1 -4.14 11.38 11.24
C MET A 1 -3.25 11.18 10.02
N ALA A 2 -3.39 10.07 9.29
CA ALA A 2 -2.45 9.72 8.23
C ALA A 2 -2.64 10.60 6.99
N GLU A 3 -1.58 11.31 6.59
CA GLU A 3 -1.55 12.06 5.34
C GLU A 3 -1.37 11.07 4.17
N ILE A 4 -2.32 11.07 3.24
CA ILE A 4 -2.37 10.16 2.09
C ILE A 4 -2.11 10.96 0.83
N ILE A 5 -0.95 10.75 0.20
CA ILE A 5 -0.64 11.38 -1.08
C ILE A 5 -0.77 10.32 -2.17
N LYS A 6 -1.83 10.42 -2.98
CA LYS A 6 -2.04 9.55 -4.15
C LYS A 6 -1.37 10.16 -5.37
N TYR A 7 -0.49 9.41 -6.01
CA TYR A 7 0.11 9.78 -7.29
C TYR A 7 -0.55 8.93 -8.38
N ASN A 8 -1.46 9.55 -9.13
CA ASN A 8 -1.96 8.97 -10.37
C ASN A 8 -0.94 9.27 -11.45
N ASN A 9 -0.21 8.25 -11.88
CA ASN A 9 0.91 8.45 -12.78
C ASN A 9 0.40 8.52 -14.23
N LEU A 10 -0.06 9.72 -14.64
CA LEU A 10 -0.31 10.04 -16.05
C LEU A 10 1.00 10.16 -16.86
N SER A 11 2.18 10.16 -16.21
CA SER A 11 3.46 10.52 -16.82
C SER A 11 4.52 9.40 -16.85
N SER A 12 4.40 8.35 -16.04
CA SER A 12 5.18 7.11 -16.19
C SER A 12 4.38 6.20 -17.12
N GLY A 13 4.96 5.76 -18.25
CA GLY A 13 4.28 5.09 -19.37
C GLY A 13 3.55 3.76 -19.10
N ASN A 14 3.11 3.49 -17.86
CA ASN A 14 2.28 2.36 -17.49
C ASN A 14 1.01 2.83 -16.74
N PRO A 15 -0.14 2.95 -17.43
CA PRO A 15 -1.39 3.51 -16.85
C PRO A 15 -2.02 2.63 -15.76
N ASN A 16 -1.40 1.49 -15.44
CA ASN A 16 -1.87 0.54 -14.42
C ASN A 16 -1.01 0.57 -13.14
N GLN A 17 -0.11 1.54 -13.02
CA GLN A 17 0.71 1.72 -11.83
C GLN A 17 0.19 2.91 -11.01
N CYS A 18 -0.33 2.60 -9.81
CA CYS A 18 -0.82 3.60 -8.87
C CYS A 18 0.03 3.55 -7.60
N PHE A 19 0.27 4.73 -7.01
CA PHE A 19 1.08 4.83 -5.80
C PHE A 19 0.39 5.71 -4.76
N CYS A 20 0.55 5.34 -3.50
CA CYS A 20 0.07 6.09 -2.35
C CYS A 20 1.16 6.18 -1.30
N GLN A 21 1.49 7.38 -0.83
CA GLN A 21 2.34 7.57 0.35
C GLN A 21 1.47 7.77 1.57
N MET A 22 1.85 7.14 2.69
CA MET A 22 1.19 7.33 3.99
C MET A 22 2.22 7.68 5.05
N LYS A 23 1.87 8.60 5.95
CA LYS A 23 2.66 8.95 7.13
C LYS A 23 1.88 8.57 8.39
N PHE A 24 2.49 7.79 9.26
CA PHE A 24 1.96 7.43 10.58
C PHE A 24 2.31 8.50 11.63
N ASP A 25 1.61 8.48 12.76
CA ASP A 25 1.74 9.50 13.82
C ASP A 25 3.12 9.47 14.50
N ASP A 26 3.77 8.32 14.50
CA ASP A 26 5.15 8.12 14.99
C ASP A 26 6.24 8.54 13.99
N GLY A 27 5.84 9.08 12.84
CA GLY A 27 6.75 9.57 11.81
C GLY A 27 7.21 8.51 10.81
N LEU A 28 6.77 7.25 10.93
CA LEU A 28 7.00 6.27 9.88
C LEU A 28 6.32 6.72 8.59
N LYS A 29 7.05 6.69 7.47
CA LYS A 29 6.51 6.95 6.14
C LYS A 29 6.57 5.67 5.31
N ILE A 30 5.48 5.35 4.64
CA ILE A 30 5.39 4.19 3.74
C ILE A 30 4.93 4.61 2.35
N LEU A 31 5.28 3.80 1.36
CA LEU A 31 4.81 3.88 -0.01
C LEU A 31 4.07 2.58 -0.33
N VAL A 32 2.77 2.67 -0.56
CA VAL A 32 1.95 1.60 -1.12
C VAL A 32 1.98 1.75 -2.64
N SER A 33 2.53 0.77 -3.33
CA SER A 33 2.55 0.67 -4.78
C SER A 33 1.64 -0.45 -5.22
N GLN A 34 0.76 -0.15 -6.16
CA GLN A 34 0.00 -1.14 -6.88
C GLN A 34 0.50 -1.24 -8.33
N SER A 35 0.60 -2.47 -8.81
CA SER A 35 0.87 -2.82 -10.20
C SER A 35 -0.11 -3.90 -10.67
N LYS A 36 -0.08 -4.25 -11.95
CA LYS A 36 -0.90 -5.36 -12.50
C LYS A 36 -0.66 -6.69 -11.78
N ASP A 37 0.56 -6.91 -11.30
CA ASP A 37 0.98 -8.19 -10.73
C ASP A 37 0.74 -8.26 -9.21
N GLY A 38 0.41 -7.15 -8.56
CA GLY A 38 0.23 -7.14 -7.10
C GLY A 38 0.46 -5.79 -6.44
N ILE A 39 0.51 -5.85 -5.11
CA ILE A 39 0.72 -4.71 -4.22
C ILE A 39 2.04 -4.90 -3.46
N LYS A 40 2.78 -3.81 -3.32
CA LYS A 40 4.00 -3.73 -2.52
C LYS A 40 3.92 -2.54 -1.58
N ILE A 41 4.29 -2.73 -0.33
CA ILE A 41 4.41 -1.66 0.65
C ILE A 41 5.88 -1.52 1.02
N PHE A 42 6.40 -0.32 0.86
CA PHE A 42 7.79 0.02 1.16
C PHE A 42 7.86 0.99 2.34
N LYS A 43 8.89 0.87 3.18
CA LYS A 43 9.32 1.89 4.11
C LYS A 43 10.13 2.95 3.36
N LEU A 44 9.81 4.21 3.61
CA LEU A 44 10.53 5.35 3.04
C LEU A 44 11.54 5.91 4.05
N PHE A 45 12.74 6.25 3.56
CA PHE A 45 13.73 7.04 4.28
C PHE A 45 13.62 8.50 3.86
N ILE A 46 13.51 9.40 4.85
CA ILE A 46 13.31 10.85 4.68
C ILE A 46 12.01 11.22 3.89
N GLY A 47 11.23 10.24 3.44
CA GLY A 47 9.94 10.42 2.76
C GLY A 47 9.96 10.26 1.25
N PHE A 48 11.11 9.95 0.66
CA PHE A 48 11.23 9.85 -0.80
C PHE A 48 11.86 8.55 -1.27
N VAL A 49 12.80 7.99 -0.50
CA VAL A 49 13.59 6.83 -0.95
C VAL A 49 13.06 5.55 -0.32
N PRO A 50 12.55 4.57 -1.09
CA PRO A 50 12.23 3.24 -0.58
C PRO A 50 13.50 2.56 -0.08
N ILE A 51 13.54 2.19 1.21
CA ILE A 51 14.71 1.53 1.82
C ILE A 51 14.45 0.07 2.20
N LYS A 52 13.19 -0.33 2.35
CA LYS A 52 12.83 -1.68 2.76
C LYS A 52 11.44 -2.04 2.30
N THR A 53 11.26 -3.22 1.73
CA THR A 53 9.92 -3.80 1.49
C THR A 53 9.37 -4.32 2.81
N LEU A 54 8.20 -3.83 3.22
CA LEU A 54 7.50 -4.26 4.42
C LEU A 54 6.47 -5.36 4.10
N PHE A 55 5.85 -5.27 2.92
CA PHE A 55 4.85 -6.22 2.48
C PHE A 55 4.90 -6.34 0.96
N GLN A 56 4.64 -7.54 0.45
CA GLN A 56 4.48 -7.81 -0.96
C GLN A 56 3.45 -8.91 -1.12
N ALA A 57 2.42 -8.64 -1.90
CA ALA A 57 1.42 -9.62 -2.30
C ALA A 57 1.33 -9.64 -3.81
N SER A 58 1.34 -10.85 -4.38
CA SER A 58 1.06 -11.08 -5.80
C SER A 58 -0.42 -11.35 -6.00
N PHE A 59 -1.03 -10.72 -7.00
CA PHE A 59 -2.40 -11.04 -7.40
C PHE A 59 -2.53 -12.39 -8.10
N LEU A 60 -1.43 -13.11 -8.36
CA LEU A 60 -1.47 -14.51 -8.81
C LEU A 60 -1.64 -15.47 -7.62
N GLU A 61 -1.31 -15.06 -6.40
CA GLU A 61 -1.43 -15.87 -5.17
C GLU A 61 -2.67 -15.49 -4.33
N ARG A 62 -3.79 -15.14 -4.99
CA ARG A 62 -5.00 -14.58 -4.34
C ARG A 62 -5.54 -15.43 -3.18
N GLU A 63 -5.38 -16.75 -3.23
CA GLU A 63 -5.92 -17.66 -2.23
C GLU A 63 -5.27 -17.49 -0.84
N LYS A 64 -4.04 -16.98 -0.74
CA LYS A 64 -3.35 -16.76 0.55
C LYS A 64 -3.74 -15.45 1.23
N HIS A 65 -4.37 -14.50 0.51
CA HIS A 65 -4.59 -13.13 0.99
C HIS A 65 -6.07 -12.72 0.97
N LYS A 66 -6.98 -13.67 1.25
CA LYS A 66 -8.44 -13.45 1.31
C LYS A 66 -8.87 -12.19 2.07
N LYS A 67 -8.16 -11.85 3.15
CA LYS A 67 -8.46 -10.69 4.03
C LYS A 67 -8.45 -9.34 3.30
N PHE A 68 -7.75 -9.24 2.16
CA PHE A 68 -7.68 -8.04 1.32
C PHE A 68 -8.50 -8.13 0.02
N MET A 69 -9.06 -9.30 -0.31
CA MET A 69 -9.64 -9.60 -1.63
C MET A 69 -11.13 -9.97 -1.60
N ASP A 70 -11.81 -9.89 -0.44
CA ASP A 70 -13.27 -10.07 -0.37
C ASP A 70 -14.05 -9.02 -1.19
N VAL A 71 -13.34 -7.98 -1.66
CA VAL A 71 -13.89 -6.94 -2.50
C VAL A 71 -13.57 -7.29 -3.96
N ASN A 72 -14.60 -7.68 -4.70
CA ASN A 72 -14.58 -8.05 -6.10
C ASN A 72 -14.37 -6.79 -6.96
N ILE A 73 -13.15 -6.23 -6.97
CA ILE A 73 -12.90 -4.90 -7.55
C ILE A 73 -11.83 -4.85 -8.63
N ASP A 74 -12.14 -4.06 -9.66
CA ASP A 74 -11.21 -3.51 -10.63
C ASP A 74 -9.91 -3.04 -9.96
N SER A 75 -8.79 -3.27 -10.64
CA SER A 75 -7.44 -2.96 -10.15
C SER A 75 -7.34 -1.57 -9.53
N SER A 76 -7.94 -0.53 -10.12
CA SER A 76 -7.88 0.84 -9.59
C SER A 76 -8.49 1.00 -8.19
N LEU A 77 -9.48 0.18 -7.82
CA LEU A 77 -10.18 0.25 -6.55
C LEU A 77 -9.49 -0.56 -5.44
N LEU A 78 -8.56 -1.45 -5.79
CA LEU A 78 -7.79 -2.23 -4.82
C LEU A 78 -6.81 -1.35 -4.02
N LEU A 79 -6.13 -0.37 -4.64
CA LEU A 79 -5.28 0.56 -3.90
C LEU A 79 -6.11 1.33 -2.86
N ASP A 80 -7.30 1.80 -3.24
CA ASP A 80 -8.20 2.52 -2.34
C ASP A 80 -8.66 1.65 -1.18
N SER A 81 -8.99 0.38 -1.43
CA SER A 81 -9.34 -0.58 -0.38
C SER A 81 -8.17 -0.84 0.58
N TYR A 82 -6.95 -1.00 0.07
CA TYR A 82 -5.75 -1.14 0.90
C TYR A 82 -5.49 0.11 1.74
N VAL A 83 -5.62 1.29 1.12
CA VAL A 83 -5.43 2.56 1.82
C VAL A 83 -6.48 2.73 2.91
N GLU A 84 -7.77 2.49 2.64
CA GLU A 84 -8.81 2.57 3.65
C GLU A 84 -8.64 1.52 4.76
N THR A 85 -8.06 0.36 4.46
CA THR A 85 -7.72 -0.67 5.47
C THR A 85 -6.56 -0.22 6.37
N ILE A 86 -5.56 0.45 5.81
CA ILE A 86 -4.36 0.90 6.54
C ILE A 86 -4.62 2.23 7.26
N LYS A 87 -5.50 3.09 6.74
CA LYS A 87 -5.85 4.41 7.28
C LYS A 87 -6.26 4.44 8.76
N PRO A 88 -7.08 3.50 9.30
CA PRO A 88 -7.38 3.45 10.73
C PRO A 88 -6.17 3.05 11.59
N ILE A 89 -5.10 2.55 10.98
CA ILE A 89 -3.86 2.22 11.67
C ILE A 89 -3.03 3.49 11.82
N LEU A 90 -3.00 4.02 13.05
CA LEU A 90 -2.34 5.29 13.34
C LEU A 90 -0.85 5.18 13.68
N THR A 91 -0.40 3.99 14.09
CA THR A 91 0.99 3.74 14.56
C THR A 91 1.66 2.62 13.79
N SER A 92 2.99 2.71 13.62
CA SER A 92 3.76 1.69 12.91
C SER A 92 3.71 0.32 13.59
N ASN A 93 3.66 0.26 14.92
CA ASN A 93 3.55 -1.01 15.65
C ASN A 93 2.29 -1.78 15.26
N LYS A 94 1.12 -1.13 15.29
CA LYS A 94 -0.14 -1.75 14.86
C LYS A 94 -0.12 -2.14 13.40
N PHE A 95 0.58 -1.37 12.57
CA PHE A 95 0.76 -1.69 11.15
C PHE A 95 1.61 -2.95 10.97
N TYR A 96 2.71 -3.09 11.71
CA TYR A 96 3.53 -4.30 11.67
C TYR A 96 2.79 -5.53 12.21
N GLU A 97 1.99 -5.39 13.27
CA GLU A 97 1.13 -6.47 13.76
C GLU A 97 0.13 -6.92 12.69
N PHE A 98 -0.49 -5.96 12.01
CA PHE A 98 -1.43 -6.24 10.92
C PHE A 98 -0.78 -6.99 9.74
N LEU A 99 0.48 -6.70 9.41
CA LEU A 99 1.19 -7.36 8.32
C LEU A 99 1.66 -8.79 8.65
N ASN A 100 1.81 -9.14 9.93
CA ASN A 100 2.36 -10.43 10.37
C ASN A 100 1.29 -11.45 10.81
N PHE A 101 0.01 -11.18 10.51
CA PHE A 101 -1.14 -12.01 10.87
C PHE A 101 -1.72 -12.72 9.65
#